data_AF-A0A6C0H6D2-F1
#
_entry.id   AF-A0A6C0H6D2-F1
#
_cell.length_a   1.000
_cell.length_b   1.000
_cell.length_c   1.000
_cell.angle_alpha   90.00
_cell.angle_beta   90.00
_cell.angle_gamma   90.00
#
_symmetry.space_group_name_H-M   'P 1'
#
loop_
_entity.id
_entity.type
_entity.pdbx_description
1 polymer ?
#
loop_
_entity_poly.entity_id
_entity_poly.type
_entity_poly.pdbx_seq_one_letter_code
_entity_poly.pdbx_strand_id
1 'polypeptide(L)'
;MDICLPSIIYFFLSFIQIIIDCNNKLFNTAIVKFIITIIFVVILNLLCNNGLIILSWLFVLIPFIFMTVIVSLLLYHLNLDKSSGVLIKTQDNVVKKNIFPYIFTEYQ
;
A
#
# COMPACT_ATOMS: atom_id res chain seq x y z
N MET A 1 -20.11 -13.16 -24.38
CA MET A 1 -18.76 -13.44 -23.84
C MET A 1 -18.36 -12.16 -23.14
N ASP A 2 -19.00 -11.91 -22.01
CA ASP A 2 -18.96 -10.58 -21.41
C ASP A 2 -17.90 -10.65 -20.33
N ILE A 3 -16.75 -10.06 -20.64
CA ILE A 3 -15.67 -9.96 -19.68
C ILE A 3 -16.20 -9.12 -18.53
N CYS A 4 -16.33 -9.74 -17.36
CA CYS A 4 -16.96 -9.06 -16.25
C CYS A 4 -16.10 -7.93 -15.70
N LEU A 5 -16.78 -6.83 -15.36
CA LEU A 5 -16.19 -5.63 -14.76
C LEU A 5 -15.19 -5.92 -13.62
N PRO A 6 -15.50 -6.77 -12.61
CA PRO A 6 -14.55 -7.08 -11.54
C PRO A 6 -13.25 -7.74 -12.02
N SER A 7 -13.30 -8.56 -13.08
CA SER A 7 -12.12 -9.26 -13.61
C SER A 7 -11.15 -8.28 -14.30
N ILE A 8 -11.69 -7.35 -15.10
CA ILE A 8 -10.91 -6.31 -15.77
C ILE A 8 -10.27 -5.37 -14.74
N ILE A 9 -11.05 -4.90 -13.77
CA ILE A 9 -10.54 -3.98 -12.74
C ILE A 9 -9.43 -4.64 -11.93
N TYR A 10 -9.61 -5.90 -11.52
CA TYR A 10 -8.59 -6.64 -10.80
C TYR A 10 -7.29 -6.78 -11.61
N PHE A 11 -7.39 -7.08 -12.91
CA PHE A 11 -6.22 -7.16 -13.78
C PHE A 11 -5.45 -5.84 -13.84
N PHE A 12 -6.13 -4.70 -14.02
CA PHE A 12 -5.48 -3.39 -14.04
C PHE A 12 -4.87 -3.01 -12.69
N LEU A 13 -5.58 -3.27 -11.58
CA LEU A 13 -5.06 -3.00 -10.23
C LEU A 13 -3.79 -3.80 -9.96
N SER A 14 -3.79 -5.09 -10.29
CA SER A 14 -2.60 -5.93 -10.17
C SER A 14 -1.48 -5.48 -11.08
N PHE A 15 -1.78 -5.07 -12.32
CA PHE A 15 -0.76 -4.58 -13.26
C PHE A 15 -0.03 -3.35 -12.73
N ILE A 16 -0.76 -2.38 -12.17
CA ILE A 16 -0.17 -1.20 -11.52
C ILE A 16 0.71 -1.62 -10.34
N GLN A 17 0.26 -2.56 -9.51
CA GLN A 17 1.05 -3.06 -8.38
C GLN A 17 2.34 -3.74 -8.82
N ILE A 18 2.30 -4.55 -9.88
CA ILE A 18 3.49 -5.22 -10.44
C ILE A 18 4.50 -4.18 -10.93
N ILE A 19 4.04 -3.09 -11.54
CA ILE A 19 4.91 -1.97 -11.95
C ILE A 19 5.58 -1.32 -10.73
N ILE A 20 4.82 -1.08 -9.66
CA ILE A 20 5.36 -0.51 -8.41
C ILE A 20 6.43 -1.44 -7.80
N ASP A 21 6.19 -2.75 -7.76
CA ASP A 21 7.14 -3.72 -7.21
C ASP A 21 8.41 -3.84 -8.09
N CYS A 22 8.26 -3.66 -9.41
CA CYS A 22 9.38 -3.60 -10.34
C CYS A 22 10.26 -2.37 -10.08
N ASN A 23 9.66 -1.20 -9.83
CA ASN A 23 10.40 0.03 -9.48
C ASN A 23 11.18 -0.12 -8.16
N ASN A 24 10.67 -0.94 -7.23
CA ASN A 24 11.34 -1.26 -5.96
C ASN A 24 12.42 -2.35 -6.08
N LYS A 25 12.74 -2.81 -7.32
CA LYS A 25 13.68 -3.90 -7.63
C LYS A 25 13.32 -5.26 -6.99
N LEU A 26 12.04 -5.46 -6.60
CA LEU A 26 11.55 -6.70 -5.97
C LEU A 26 11.00 -7.68 -7.01
N PHE A 27 11.86 -8.14 -7.92
CA PHE A 27 11.45 -9.01 -9.05
C PHE A 27 10.82 -10.34 -8.61
N ASN A 28 11.36 -10.96 -7.56
CA ASN A 28 10.82 -12.23 -7.04
C ASN A 28 9.36 -12.06 -6.60
N THR A 29 9.05 -10.96 -5.94
CA THR A 29 7.69 -10.64 -5.49
C THR A 29 6.78 -10.31 -6.68
N ALA A 30 7.29 -9.59 -7.68
CA ALA A 30 6.53 -9.24 -8.88
C ALA A 30 6.10 -10.48 -9.69
N ILE A 31 6.98 -11.48 -9.84
CA ILE A 31 6.66 -12.74 -10.56
C ILE A 31 5.56 -13.52 -9.84
N VAL A 32 5.65 -13.63 -8.51
CA VAL A 32 4.63 -14.32 -7.71
C VAL A 32 3.27 -13.63 -7.87
N LYS A 33 3.24 -12.29 -7.81
CA LYS A 33 2.00 -11.52 -8.00
C LYS A 33 1.41 -11.66 -9.41
N PHE A 34 2.26 -11.78 -10.43
CA PHE A 34 1.81 -12.03 -11.80
C PHE A 34 1.08 -13.38 -11.92
N ILE A 35 1.66 -14.45 -11.35
CA ILE A 35 1.05 -15.79 -11.36
C ILE A 35 -0.29 -15.79 -10.60
N ILE A 36 -0.30 -15.17 -9.41
CA ILE A 36 -1.52 -15.04 -8.59
C ILE A 36 -2.60 -14.28 -9.36
N THR A 37 -2.23 -13.22 -10.09
CA THR A 37 -3.18 -12.41 -10.86
C THR A 37 -3.89 -13.26 -11.92
N ILE A 38 -3.15 -14.09 -12.66
CA ILE A 38 -3.74 -14.97 -13.68
C ILE A 38 -4.76 -15.94 -13.05
N ILE A 39 -4.41 -16.55 -11.91
CA ILE A 39 -5.29 -17.47 -11.18
C ILE A 39 -6.57 -16.75 -10.76
N PHE A 40 -6.46 -15.57 -10.14
CA PHE A 40 -7.63 -14.81 -9.70
C PHE A 40 -8.52 -14.35 -10.85
N VAL A 41 -7.94 -13.91 -11.99
CA VAL A 41 -8.70 -13.52 -13.19
C VAL A 41 -9.53 -14.69 -13.71
N VAL A 42 -8.96 -15.91 -13.76
CA VAL A 42 -9.68 -17.12 -14.19
C VAL A 42 -10.81 -17.46 -13.23
N ILE A 43 -10.55 -17.41 -11.92
CA ILE A 43 -11.56 -17.64 -10.88
C ILE A 43 -12.71 -16.64 -11.02
N LEU A 44 -12.41 -15.34 -11.12
CA LEU A 44 -13.42 -14.28 -11.24
C LEU A 44 -14.25 -14.42 -12.52
N ASN A 45 -13.62 -14.81 -13.63
CA ASN A 45 -14.32 -15.06 -14.89
C ASN A 45 -15.31 -16.22 -14.76
N LEU A 46 -14.93 -17.31 -14.07
CA LEU A 46 -15.81 -18.44 -13.82
C LEU A 46 -16.95 -18.10 -12.86
N LEU A 47 -16.66 -17.40 -11.76
CA LEU A 47 -17.69 -16.97 -10.78
C LEU A 47 -18.72 -16.04 -11.41
N CYS A 48 -18.29 -15.15 -12.30
CA CYS A 48 -19.19 -14.21 -12.95
C CYS A 48 -20.09 -14.89 -13.98
N ASN A 49 -19.57 -15.87 -14.73
CA ASN A 49 -20.40 -16.68 -15.64
C ASN A 49 -21.49 -17.47 -14.91
N ASN A 50 -21.28 -17.78 -13.63
CA ASN A 50 -22.28 -18.42 -12.78
C ASN A 50 -23.29 -17.42 -12.17
N GLY A 51 -23.21 -16.12 -12.51
CA GLY A 51 -24.12 -15.08 -12.03
C GLY A 51 -23.79 -14.52 -10.63
N LEU A 52 -22.67 -14.90 -10.02
CA LEU A 52 -22.31 -14.49 -8.65
C LEU A 52 -21.50 -13.19 -8.62
N ILE A 53 -22.04 -12.14 -9.22
CA ILE A 53 -21.40 -10.82 -9.30
C ILE A 53 -21.03 -10.25 -7.91
N ILE A 54 -21.87 -10.51 -6.90
CA ILE A 54 -21.66 -10.03 -5.54
C ILE A 54 -20.40 -10.63 -4.88
N LEU A 55 -20.12 -11.92 -5.13
CA LEU A 55 -18.94 -12.58 -4.58
C LEU A 55 -17.67 -12.06 -5.23
N SER A 56 -17.69 -11.83 -6.54
CA SER A 56 -16.55 -11.26 -7.28
C SER A 56 -16.15 -9.88 -6.75
N TRP A 57 -17.11 -9.06 -6.33
CA TRP A 57 -16.84 -7.74 -5.77
C TRP A 57 -16.19 -7.83 -4.37
N LEU A 58 -16.59 -8.82 -3.56
CA LEU A 58 -15.98 -9.08 -2.26
C LEU A 58 -14.49 -9.43 -2.37
N PHE A 59 -14.10 -10.25 -3.35
CA PHE A 59 -12.68 -10.59 -3.58
C PHE A 59 -11.82 -9.38 -3.94
N VAL A 60 -12.37 -8.37 -4.62
CA VAL A 60 -11.66 -7.12 -4.95
C VAL A 60 -11.49 -6.22 -3.72
N LEU A 61 -12.41 -6.28 -2.75
CA LEU A 61 -12.33 -5.49 -1.51
C LEU A 61 -11.26 -5.98 -0.54
N ILE A 62 -11.05 -7.29 -0.45
CA ILE A 62 -10.06 -7.91 0.46
C ILE A 62 -8.65 -7.28 0.32
N PRO A 63 -8.03 -7.21 -0.87
CA PRO A 63 -6.69 -6.63 -1.01
C PRO A 63 -6.65 -5.13 -0.68
N PHE A 64 -7.72 -4.37 -0.99
CA PHE A 64 -7.76 -2.95 -0.67
C PHE A 64 -7.79 -2.69 0.85
N ILE A 65 -8.62 -3.46 1.56
CA ILE A 65 -8.70 -3.41 3.02
C ILE A 65 -7.35 -3.81 3.64
N PHE A 66 -6.76 -4.89 3.14
CA PHE A 66 -5.48 -5.37 3.68
C PHE A 66 -4.35 -4.34 3.51
N MET A 67 -4.27 -3.70 2.34
CA MET A 67 -3.27 -2.66 2.07
C MET A 67 -3.45 -1.44 2.99
N THR A 68 -4.68 -0.97 3.18
CA THR A 68 -4.98 0.17 4.05
C THR A 68 -4.71 -0.14 5.52
N VAL A 69 -5.02 -1.35 5.98
CA VAL A 69 -4.76 -1.82 7.35
C VAL A 69 -3.26 -1.90 7.62
N ILE A 70 -2.47 -2.55 6.75
CA ILE A 70 -1.02 -2.66 6.95
C ILE A 70 -0.35 -1.30 7.00
N VAL A 71 -0.67 -0.40 6.07
CA VAL A 71 -0.09 0.96 6.04
C VAL A 71 -0.47 1.74 7.29
N SER A 72 -1.71 1.61 7.76
CA SER A 72 -2.16 2.26 9.00
C SER A 72 -1.43 1.72 10.23
N LEU A 73 -1.24 0.41 10.32
CA LEU A 73 -0.48 -0.24 11.39
C LEU A 73 0.99 0.16 11.37
N LEU A 74 1.62 0.21 10.19
CA LEU A 74 3.00 0.68 10.02
C LEU A 74 3.17 2.10 10.56
N LEU A 75 2.25 3.01 10.21
CA LEU A 75 2.32 4.40 10.66
C LEU A 75 1.99 4.56 12.14
N TYR A 76 1.08 3.74 12.67
CA TYR A 76 0.78 3.68 14.11
C TYR A 76 1.99 3.19 14.93
N HIS A 77 2.64 2.11 14.49
CA HIS A 77 3.82 1.57 15.16
C HIS A 77 5.06 2.45 14.99
N LEU A 78 5.21 3.12 13.85
CA LEU A 78 6.36 3.98 13.56
C LEU A 78 6.19 5.42 14.09
N ASN A 79 5.05 5.80 14.69
CA ASN A 79 4.74 7.17 15.14
C ASN A 79 5.08 8.25 14.07
N LEU A 80 4.95 7.91 12.79
CA LEU A 80 5.23 8.84 11.70
C LEU A 80 4.00 9.74 11.52
N ASP A 81 4.13 11.00 11.93
CA ASP A 81 3.11 12.01 11.69
C ASP A 81 2.90 12.17 10.18
N LYS A 82 1.70 11.82 9.71
CA LYS A 82 1.33 11.85 8.29
C LYS A 82 1.34 13.28 7.68
N SER A 83 1.64 14.32 8.46
CA SER A 83 1.50 15.73 8.05
C SER A 83 2.81 16.46 7.72
N SER A 84 3.99 15.88 7.97
CA SER A 84 5.24 16.46 7.50
C SER A 84 6.11 15.40 6.83
N GLY A 85 6.31 15.54 5.53
CA GLY A 85 7.38 14.86 4.77
C GLY A 85 8.78 15.30 5.19
N VAL A 86 8.99 15.56 6.48
CA VAL A 86 10.27 15.86 7.12
C VAL A 86 10.53 14.70 8.06
N LEU A 87 11.58 13.94 7.78
CA LEU A 87 12.09 12.96 8.73
C LEU A 87 12.56 13.70 9.98
N ILE A 88 11.71 13.78 10.99
CA ILE A 88 12.18 13.98 12.36
C ILE A 88 12.83 12.64 12.74
N LYS A 89 14.06 12.41 12.27
CA LYS A 89 14.97 11.44 12.89
C LYS A 89 15.01 11.86 14.34
N THR A 90 14.52 11.04 15.25
CA THR A 90 14.72 11.25 16.68
C THR A 90 16.22 11.19 17.02
N GLN A 91 16.94 12.27 16.75
CA GLN A 91 17.87 12.90 17.67
C GLN A 91 17.17 14.05 18.43
N ASP A 92 15.83 14.06 18.49
CA ASP A 92 15.05 15.11 19.15
C ASP A 92 14.96 15.00 20.67
N ASN A 93 15.70 14.09 21.29
CA ASN A 93 15.94 14.13 22.74
C ASN A 93 17.35 14.67 23.10
N VAL A 94 18.23 14.88 22.11
CA VAL A 94 19.58 15.45 22.32
C VAL A 94 19.67 16.87 21.75
N VAL A 95 19.05 17.14 20.60
CA VAL A 95 19.15 18.45 19.94
C VAL A 95 18.28 19.52 20.61
N LYS A 96 17.06 19.17 21.04
CA LYS A 96 16.13 20.16 21.65
C LYS A 96 16.58 20.61 23.05
N LYS A 97 17.27 19.76 23.81
CA LYS A 97 17.82 20.11 25.14
C LYS A 97 19.08 20.98 25.05
N ASN A 98 19.82 20.87 23.95
CA ASN A 98 21.14 21.50 23.81
C ASN A 98 21.15 22.72 22.89
N ILE A 99 20.07 23.00 22.15
CA ILE A 99 19.90 24.23 21.34
C ILE A 99 19.02 25.27 22.03
N PHE A 100 18.06 24.86 22.88
CA PHE A 100 17.24 25.80 23.63
C PHE A 100 18.03 26.76 24.58
N PRO A 101 19.20 26.41 25.15
CA PRO A 101 19.96 27.38 25.94
C PRO A 101 20.82 28.35 25.09
N TYR A 102 21.03 28.11 23.78
CA TYR A 102 21.90 28.98 22.96
C TYR A 102 21.16 30.11 22.23
N ILE A 103 19.84 30.03 22.07
CA ILE A 103 19.05 31.10 21.41
C ILE A 103 18.64 32.20 22.41
N PHE A 104 18.97 32.06 23.70
CA PHE A 104 18.69 33.06 24.74
C PHE A 104 19.93 33.80 25.28
N THR A 105 21.10 33.64 24.66
CA THR A 105 22.37 34.27 25.11
C THR A 105 23.01 35.22 24.10
N GLU A 106 22.34 35.51 22.98
CA GLU A 106 22.85 36.46 21.97
C GLU A 106 21.95 37.70 21.81
N TYR A 107 21.20 38.03 22.86
CA TYR A 107 20.55 39.34 23.01
C TYR A 107 20.79 39.93 24.40
N GLN A 108 22.08 39.99 24.78
CA GLN A 108 22.68 41.05 25.60
C GLN A 108 24.21 40.91 25.60
#